data_AF-A0A2S7J3N7-F1
#
_entry.id   AF-A0A2S7J3N7-F1
#
_cell.length_a   1.000
_cell.length_b   1.000
_cell.length_c   1.000
_cell.angle_alpha   90.00
_cell.angle_beta   90.00
_cell.angle_gamma   90.00
#
_symmetry.space_group_name_H-M   'P 1'
#
loop_
_entity.id
_entity.type
_entity.pdbx_description
1 polymer ?
#
loop_
_entity_poly.entity_id
_entity_poly.type
_entity_poly.pdbx_seq_one_letter_code
_entity_poly.pdbx_strand_id
1 'polypeptide(L)' 'MPFRGNKYQGTYAPNDLQVLQAAYNRCCVMLERCATTHESKDAVARAVIRAYETGEQDPEKIAEMVAKLELARV' A
#
# COMPACT_ATOMS: atom_id res chain seq x y z
N MET A 1 1.24 -11.43 -1.46
CA MET A 1 1.34 -10.16 -0.71
C MET A 1 2.57 -9.42 -1.19
N PRO A 2 2.45 -8.15 -1.63
CA PRO A 2 3.50 -7.44 -2.36
C PRO A 2 4.75 -7.10 -1.52
N PHE A 3 4.61 -6.86 -0.21
CA PHE A 3 5.72 -6.40 0.65
C PHE A 3 6.50 -7.51 1.36
N ARG A 4 6.15 -8.78 1.15
CA ARG A 4 6.87 -9.95 1.70
C ARG A 4 8.10 -10.38 0.87
N GLY A 5 8.39 -9.69 -0.23
CA GLY A 5 9.51 -10.03 -1.09
C GLY A 5 10.86 -9.58 -0.52
N ASN A 6 11.90 -10.38 -0.76
CA ASN A 6 13.30 -10.11 -0.36
C ASN A 6 13.84 -8.76 -0.86
N LYS A 7 13.15 -8.12 -1.82
CA LYS A 7 13.46 -6.79 -2.35
C LYS A 7 13.21 -5.66 -1.35
N TYR A 8 12.32 -5.87 -0.36
CA TYR A 8 11.95 -4.83 0.60
C TYR A 8 12.58 -5.04 1.98
N GLN A 9 12.97 -6.27 2.32
CA GLN A 9 13.59 -6.65 3.60
C GLN A 9 14.99 -6.06 3.83
N GLY A 10 15.61 -5.44 2.83
CA GLY A 10 16.90 -4.75 2.95
C GLY A 10 16.84 -3.22 2.74
N THR A 11 15.71 -2.69 2.28
CA THR A 11 15.55 -1.26 1.95
C THR A 11 14.74 -0.52 3.01
N TYR A 12 13.78 -1.19 3.64
CA TYR A 12 12.90 -0.62 4.65
C TYR A 12 13.05 -1.39 5.96
N ALA A 13 12.97 -0.69 7.09
CA ALA A 13 13.02 -1.35 8.38
C ALA A 13 11.81 -2.28 8.53
N PRO A 14 11.90 -3.36 9.34
CA PRO A 14 10.77 -4.25 9.57
C PRO A 14 9.53 -3.51 10.10
N ASN A 15 9.71 -2.41 10.83
CA ASN A 15 8.62 -1.53 11.27
C ASN A 15 7.93 -0.82 10.10
N ASP A 16 8.70 -0.28 9.15
CA ASP A 16 8.17 0.37 7.94
C ASP A 16 7.39 -0.62 7.07
N LEU A 17 7.91 -1.84 6.94
CA LEU A 17 7.23 -2.91 6.21
C LEU A 17 5.88 -3.25 6.82
N GLN A 18 5.76 -3.23 8.15
CA GLN A 18 4.47 -3.42 8.82
C GLN A 18 3.49 -2.29 8.49
N VAL A 19 3.94 -1.04 8.48
CA VAL A 19 3.11 0.12 8.10
C VAL A 19 2.64 0.01 6.66
N LEU A 20 3.56 -0.24 5.72
CA LEU A 20 3.26 -0.42 4.29
C LEU A 20 2.26 -1.57 4.06
N GLN A 21 2.50 -2.71 4.72
CA GLN A 21 1.65 -3.89 4.63
C GLN A 21 0.25 -3.62 5.23
N ALA A 22 0.18 -2.90 6.35
CA ALA A 22 -1.08 -2.52 6.99
C ALA A 22 -1.90 -1.56 6.13
N ALA A 23 -1.27 -0.50 5.59
CA ALA A 23 -1.89 0.46 4.70
C ALA A 23 -2.46 -0.24 3.45
N TYR A 24 -1.69 -1.14 2.86
CA TYR A 24 -2.11 -1.91 1.69
C TYR A 24 -3.30 -2.82 1.97
N ASN A 25 -3.29 -3.54 3.10
CA ASN A 25 -4.44 -4.35 3.51
C ASN A 25 -5.68 -3.47 3.74
N ARG A 26 -5.51 -2.26 4.28
CA ARG A 26 -6.60 -1.31 4.47
C ARG A 26 -7.16 -0.80 3.14
N CYS A 27 -6.32 -0.48 2.16
CA CYS A 27 -6.77 -0.17 0.79
C CYS A 27 -7.61 -1.30 0.19
N CYS A 28 -7.17 -2.54 0.36
CA CYS A 28 -7.86 -3.73 -0.13
C CYS A 28 -9.28 -3.85 0.47
N VAL A 29 -9.43 -3.54 1.77
CA VAL A 29 -10.73 -3.48 2.44
C VAL A 29 -11.57 -2.30 1.95
N MET A 30 -11.00 -1.10 1.86
CA MET A 30 -11.72 0.13 1.46
C MET A 30 -12.22 0.09 0.02
N LEU A 31 -11.45 -0.52 -0.88
CA LEU A 31 -11.80 -0.64 -2.29
C LEU A 31 -12.65 -1.89 -2.57
N GLU A 32 -12.90 -2.74 -1.56
CA GLU A 32 -13.50 -4.09 -1.70
C GLU A 32 -12.83 -4.94 -2.81
N ARG A 33 -11.58 -4.62 -3.16
CA ARG A 33 -10.82 -5.26 -4.24
C ARG A 33 -9.85 -6.26 -3.66
N CYS A 34 -9.81 -7.48 -4.19
CA CYS A 34 -8.96 -8.54 -3.68
C CYS A 34 -7.45 -8.27 -3.96
N ALA A 35 -6.67 -8.13 -2.88
CA ALA A 35 -5.22 -7.87 -2.87
C ALA A 35 -4.37 -8.87 -3.68
N THR A 36 -4.90 -10.04 -4.02
CA THR A 36 -4.16 -11.14 -4.66
C THR A 36 -4.43 -11.27 -6.15
N THR A 37 -5.65 -10.94 -6.60
CA THR A 37 -6.12 -11.20 -7.96
C THR A 37 -6.35 -9.95 -8.81
N HIS A 38 -6.43 -8.76 -8.21
CA HIS A 38 -6.65 -7.53 -8.98
C HIS A 38 -5.37 -7.09 -9.72
N GLU A 39 -5.48 -6.71 -11.01
CA GLU A 39 -4.36 -6.12 -11.77
C GLU A 39 -3.78 -4.88 -11.07
N SER A 40 -4.63 -4.12 -10.38
CA SER A 40 -4.23 -2.94 -9.60
C SER A 40 -3.38 -3.24 -8.37
N LYS A 41 -3.12 -4.50 -8.01
CA LYS A 41 -2.34 -4.85 -6.80
C LYS A 41 -0.95 -4.21 -6.79
N ASP A 42 -0.31 -4.14 -7.96
CA ASP A 42 1.00 -3.52 -8.15
C ASP A 42 0.91 -1.99 -8.11
N ALA A 43 -0.16 -1.42 -8.67
CA ALA A 43 -0.42 0.02 -8.66
C ALA A 43 -0.67 0.52 -7.22
N VAL A 44 -1.53 -0.16 -6.47
CA VAL A 44 -1.82 0.13 -5.06
C VAL A 44 -0.55 0.01 -4.23
N ALA A 45 0.27 -1.04 -4.42
CA ALA A 45 1.51 -1.22 -3.67
C ALA A 45 2.49 -0.05 -3.92
N ARG A 46 2.66 0.37 -5.18
CA ARG A 46 3.51 1.52 -5.53
C ARG A 46 2.95 2.85 -5.02
N ALA A 47 1.64 2.99 -4.98
CA ALA A 47 0.99 4.19 -4.44
C ALA A 47 1.17 4.28 -2.91
N VAL A 48 1.03 3.14 -2.21
CA VAL A 48 1.32 3.02 -0.76
C VAL A 48 2.77 3.40 -0.46
N ILE A 49 3.73 2.87 -1.22
CA ILE A 49 5.15 3.24 -1.06
C ILE A 49 5.36 4.73 -1.27
N ARG A 50 4.81 5.30 -2.36
CA ARG A 50 4.96 6.74 -2.64
C ARG A 50 4.36 7.60 -1.54
N ALA A 51 3.18 7.26 -1.03
CA ALA A 51 2.59 7.98 0.10
C ALA A 51 3.48 7.88 1.35
N TYR A 52 4.06 6.71 1.63
CA TYR A 52 5.02 6.55 2.72
C TYR A 52 6.28 7.41 2.54
N GLU A 53 6.83 7.45 1.32
CA GLU A 53 8.01 8.25 0.99
C GLU A 53 7.78 9.77 1.08
N THR A 54 6.52 10.23 1.06
CA THR A 54 6.20 11.64 1.33
C THR A 54 6.34 12.02 2.81
N GLY A 55 6.59 11.04 3.68
CA GLY A 55 6.73 11.21 5.14
C GLY A 55 5.48 10.84 5.93
N GLU A 56 4.42 10.38 5.27
CA GLU A 56 3.23 9.86 5.95
C GLU A 56 3.51 8.45 6.49
N GLN A 57 3.39 8.29 7.81
CA GLN A 57 3.60 6.99 8.48
C GLN A 57 2.29 6.39 8.99
N ASP A 58 1.18 7.12 8.91
CA ASP A 58 -0.13 6.61 9.31
C ASP A 58 -0.71 5.67 8.23
N PRO A 59 -0.88 4.36 8.52
CA PRO A 59 -1.39 3.41 7.54
C PRO A 59 -2.82 3.71 7.08
N GLU A 60 -3.64 4.33 7.92
CA GLU A 60 -4.99 4.78 7.53
C GLU A 60 -4.96 5.94 6.54
N LYS A 61 -4.11 6.95 6.76
CA LYS A 61 -4.01 8.09 5.85
C LYS A 61 -3.40 7.69 4.51
N ILE A 62 -2.36 6.86 4.55
CA ILE A 62 -1.78 6.28 3.34
C ILE A 62 -2.88 5.52 2.57
N ALA A 63 -3.66 4.70 3.27
CA ALA A 63 -4.71 3.94 2.63
C ALA A 63 -5.79 4.83 2.00
N GLU A 64 -6.22 5.88 2.70
CA GLU A 64 -7.19 6.83 2.20
C GLU A 64 -6.68 7.60 0.98
N MET A 65 -5.42 8.06 1.00
CA MET A 65 -4.80 8.72 -0.14
C MET A 65 -4.73 7.81 -1.37
N VAL A 66 -4.34 6.56 -1.16
CA VAL A 66 -4.24 5.57 -2.25
C VAL A 66 -5.62 5.18 -2.77
N ALA A 67 -6.60 5.00 -1.88
CA ALA A 67 -7.99 4.72 -2.27
C ALA A 67 -8.57 5.87 -3.10
N LYS A 68 -8.34 7.14 -2.69
CA LYS A 68 -8.73 8.32 -3.46
C LYS A 68 -8.05 8.37 -4.84
N LEU A 69 -6.76 8.06 -4.92
CA LEU A 69 -6.02 7.98 -6.19
C LEU A 69 -6.57 6.90 -7.13
N GLU A 70 -6.93 5.73 -6.59
CA GLU A 70 -7.50 4.64 -7.38
C GLU A 70 -8.96 4.91 -7.80
N LEU A 71 -9.74 5.57 -6.95
CA LEU A 71 -11.10 6.04 -7.29
C LEU A 71 -11.08 7.14 -8.34
N ALA A 72 -10.11 8.06 -8.31
CA ALA A 72 -9.95 9.10 -9.33
C ALA A 72 -9.48 8.57 -10.69
N ARG A 73 -9.04 7.31 -10.75
CA ARG A 73 -8.57 6.64 -11.97
C ARG A 73 -9.65 5.85 -12.70
N VAL A 74 -10.87 5.76 -12.14
CA VAL A 74 -12.02 5.03 -12.69
C VAL A 74 -12.89 5.90 -13.58
#